data_AF-A0A8C6XK26-F1
#
_entry.id   AF-A0A8C6XK26-F1
#
_cell.length_a   1.000
_cell.length_b   1.000
_cell.length_c   1.000
_cell.angle_alpha   90.00
_cell.angle_beta   90.00
_cell.angle_gamma   90.00
#
_symmetry.space_group_name_H-M   'P 1'
#
loop_
_entity.id
_entity.type
_entity.pdbx_description
1 polymer ?
#
loop_
_entity_poly.entity_id
_entity_poly.type
_entity_poly.pdbx_seq_one_letter_code
_entity_poly.pdbx_strand_id
1 'polypeptide(L)'
;MYCPQSILVGFYGLRLLLGRGGSGTPVDDLDRCCQVHDNCYNKAEKISGCWPYFKTYSYECSQGTLTCKGDNNACAASVCDCDRLAAICFAGAPYNDNNYNIDLKARCQ
;
A
#
# COMPACT_ATOMS: atom_id res chain seq x y z
N MET A 1 1.64 -17.93 -4.96
CA MET A 1 1.84 -17.54 -3.55
C MET A 1 2.67 -16.26 -3.56
N TYR A 2 2.04 -15.09 -3.50
CA TYR A 2 2.74 -13.84 -3.79
C TYR A 2 3.29 -13.20 -2.53
N CYS A 3 4.61 -13.31 -2.37
CA CYS A 3 5.42 -12.34 -1.64
C CYS A 3 6.64 -11.96 -2.48
N PRO A 4 6.53 -10.90 -3.29
CA PRO A 4 7.66 -10.07 -3.61
C PRO A 4 7.56 -8.76 -2.81
N GLN A 5 8.70 -8.28 -2.30
CA GLN A 5 8.88 -6.91 -1.77
C GLN A 5 8.37 -5.81 -2.72
N SER A 6 8.17 -6.18 -3.98
CA SER A 6 7.87 -5.36 -5.13
C SER A 6 6.39 -5.09 -5.35
N ILE A 7 5.49 -5.52 -4.46
CA ILE A 7 4.07 -5.12 -4.54
C ILE A 7 3.95 -3.58 -4.50
N LEU A 8 4.86 -2.86 -3.84
CA LEU A 8 4.87 -1.40 -3.94
C LEU A 8 5.24 -0.86 -5.34
N VAL A 9 5.98 -1.63 -6.15
CA VAL A 9 6.49 -1.18 -7.47
C VAL A 9 5.42 -1.21 -8.55
N GLY A 10 4.58 -2.25 -8.60
CA GLY A 10 3.47 -2.34 -9.55
C GLY A 10 2.35 -1.33 -9.26
N PHE A 11 2.16 -1.00 -7.99
CA PHE A 11 1.11 -0.08 -7.53
C PHE A 11 1.51 1.40 -7.60
N TYR A 12 2.77 1.74 -7.95
CA TYR A 12 3.12 3.12 -8.27
C TYR A 12 2.31 3.67 -9.45
N GLY A 13 1.81 2.81 -10.35
CA GLY A 13 0.85 3.18 -11.39
C GLY A 13 -0.53 3.56 -10.86
N LEU A 14 -1.03 2.87 -9.83
CA LEU A 14 -2.26 3.22 -9.08
C LEU A 14 -2.06 4.45 -8.17
N ARG A 15 -0.84 4.67 -7.68
CA ARG A 15 -0.47 5.89 -6.95
C ARG A 15 -0.39 7.12 -7.87
N LEU A 16 -0.05 6.93 -9.14
CA LEU A 16 -0.21 7.97 -10.18
C LEU A 16 -1.69 8.28 -10.38
N LEU A 17 -2.57 7.25 -10.34
CA LEU A 17 -4.02 7.39 -10.37
C LEU A 17 -4.56 8.18 -9.16
N LEU A 18 -4.27 7.79 -7.93
CA LEU A 18 -4.84 8.55 -6.81
C LEU A 18 -4.11 9.88 -6.57
N GLY A 19 -3.04 10.18 -7.30
CA GLY A 19 -2.21 11.36 -7.08
C GLY A 19 -1.45 11.28 -5.75
N ARG A 20 -0.39 12.08 -5.62
CA ARG A 20 0.35 12.21 -4.36
C ARG A 20 -0.52 13.00 -3.36
N GLY A 21 -1.45 12.31 -2.69
CA GLY A 21 -2.46 12.91 -1.81
C GLY A 21 -3.89 12.75 -2.32
N GLY A 22 -4.31 11.51 -2.62
CA GLY A 22 -5.62 11.22 -3.19
C GLY A 22 -6.78 11.69 -2.33
N SER A 23 -7.42 12.77 -2.78
CA SER A 23 -8.73 13.23 -2.34
C SER A 23 -9.73 12.84 -3.42
N GLY A 24 -10.41 11.71 -3.20
CA GLY A 24 -11.39 11.15 -4.15
C GLY A 24 -12.07 9.89 -3.60
N THR A 25 -13.19 9.51 -4.21
CA THR A 25 -13.91 8.27 -3.88
C THR A 25 -13.21 7.09 -4.58
N PRO A 26 -12.87 5.99 -3.87
CA PRO A 26 -12.31 4.79 -4.50
C PRO A 26 -13.19 4.27 -5.64
N VAL A 27 -12.60 3.98 -6.80
CA VAL A 27 -13.35 3.54 -8.00
C VAL A 27 -13.68 2.05 -7.93
N ASP A 28 -12.83 1.26 -7.28
CA ASP A 28 -13.03 -0.16 -7.01
C ASP A 28 -12.43 -0.60 -5.66
N ASP A 29 -12.51 -1.90 -5.38
CA ASP A 29 -11.97 -2.50 -4.15
C ASP A 29 -10.44 -2.38 -4.07
N LEU A 30 -9.75 -2.36 -5.22
CA LEU A 30 -8.29 -2.20 -5.28
C LEU A 30 -7.89 -0.77 -4.88
N ASP A 31 -8.61 0.24 -5.36
CA ASP A 31 -8.45 1.63 -4.95
C ASP A 31 -8.76 1.83 -3.46
N ARG A 32 -9.74 1.09 -2.91
CA ARG A 32 -10.03 1.12 -1.47
C ARG A 32 -8.85 0.57 -0.68
N CYS A 33 -8.21 -0.50 -1.14
CA CYS A 33 -6.97 -1.01 -0.54
C CYS A 33 -5.86 0.06 -0.54
N CYS A 34 -5.68 0.78 -1.66
CA CYS A 34 -4.72 1.88 -1.77
C CYS A 34 -5.04 3.03 -0.80
N GLN A 35 -6.31 3.45 -0.70
CA GLN A 35 -6.72 4.52 0.22
C GLN A 35 -6.43 4.15 1.68
N VAL A 36 -6.69 2.91 2.08
CA VAL A 36 -6.37 2.42 3.43
C VAL A 36 -4.85 2.40 3.66
N HIS A 37 -4.07 1.99 2.66
CA HIS A 37 -2.62 1.98 2.72
C HIS A 37 -2.03 3.39 2.87
N ASP A 38 -2.48 4.36 2.06
CA ASP A 38 -2.05 5.76 2.16
C ASP A 38 -2.41 6.36 3.54
N ASN A 39 -3.61 6.08 4.05
CA ASN A 39 -4.00 6.48 5.40
C ASN A 39 -3.13 5.84 6.49
N CYS A 40 -2.65 4.63 6.27
CA CYS A 40 -1.72 3.95 7.16
C CYS A 40 -0.34 4.62 7.14
N TYR A 41 0.18 4.95 5.95
CA TYR A 41 1.43 5.69 5.79
C TYR A 41 1.36 7.08 6.43
N ASN A 42 0.26 7.82 6.24
CA ASN A 42 0.03 9.12 6.89
C ASN A 42 0.06 9.03 8.43
N LYS A 43 -0.32 7.89 9.01
CA LYS A 43 -0.20 7.65 10.45
C LYS A 43 1.25 7.32 10.84
N ALA A 44 1.94 6.51 10.03
CA ALA A 44 3.34 6.18 10.26
C ALA A 44 4.26 7.41 10.16
N GLU A 45 3.98 8.36 9.25
CA GLU A 45 4.69 9.65 9.14
C GLU A 45 4.59 10.52 10.41
N LYS A 46 3.57 10.30 11.26
CA LYS A 46 3.46 11.01 12.55
C LYS A 46 4.43 10.47 13.60
N ILE A 47 5.07 9.33 13.36
CA ILE A 47 6.14 8.82 14.22
C ILE A 47 7.39 9.66 13.96
N SER A 48 7.96 10.26 15.00
CA SER A 48 9.13 11.13 14.87
C SER A 48 10.29 10.44 14.15
N GLY A 49 10.77 11.05 13.06
CA GLY A 49 11.86 10.53 12.24
C GLY A 49 11.48 9.33 11.35
N CYS A 50 10.19 9.03 11.22
CA CYS A 50 9.70 7.97 10.35
C CYS A 50 9.40 8.51 8.95
N TRP A 51 10.04 7.90 7.96
CA TRP A 51 9.80 8.19 6.55
C TRP A 51 9.36 6.90 5.88
N PRO A 52 8.06 6.55 5.87
CA PRO A 52 7.56 5.26 5.42
C PRO A 52 8.08 4.82 4.04
N TYR A 53 8.16 5.75 3.09
CA TYR A 53 8.67 5.49 1.74
C TYR A 53 10.15 5.10 1.68
N PHE A 54 10.94 5.50 2.68
CA PHE A 54 12.38 5.20 2.74
C PHE A 54 12.72 4.23 3.88
N LYS A 55 11.71 3.77 4.63
CA LYS A 55 11.93 2.95 5.80
C LYS A 55 12.12 1.49 5.39
N THR A 56 13.29 0.95 5.69
CA THR A 56 13.51 -0.49 5.63
C THR A 56 12.98 -1.17 6.90
N TYR A 57 12.38 -2.34 6.73
CA TYR A 57 11.83 -3.17 7.79
C TYR A 57 12.11 -4.65 7.52
N SER A 58 12.08 -5.43 8.59
CA SER A 58 12.36 -6.86 8.61
C SER A 58 11.04 -7.64 8.54
N TYR A 59 10.92 -8.53 7.57
CA TYR A 59 9.73 -9.36 7.38
C TYR A 59 10.13 -10.77 6.95
N GLU A 60 9.22 -11.70 7.11
CA GLU A 60 9.33 -13.05 6.61
C GLU A 60 8.12 -13.34 5.73
N CYS A 61 8.34 -14.10 4.66
CA CYS A 61 7.23 -14.67 3.92
C CYS A 61 7.42 -16.15 3.72
N SER A 62 6.48 -16.92 4.27
CA SER A 62 6.47 -18.36 4.19
C SER A 62 5.08 -18.83 3.79
N GLN A 63 5.00 -19.72 2.80
CA GLN A 63 3.75 -20.30 2.30
C GLN A 63 2.65 -19.27 1.93
N GLY A 64 3.04 -18.10 1.43
CA GLY A 64 2.11 -17.02 1.08
C GLY A 64 1.59 -16.21 2.27
N THR A 65 2.13 -16.42 3.48
CA THR A 65 1.84 -15.60 4.66
C THR A 65 2.99 -14.65 4.91
N LEU A 66 2.72 -13.35 4.87
CA LEU A 66 3.67 -12.29 5.23
C LEU A 66 3.56 -11.98 6.74
N THR A 67 4.70 -12.02 7.42
CA THR A 67 4.82 -11.76 8.86
C THR A 67 5.88 -10.70 9.10
N CYS A 68 5.53 -9.64 9.82
CA CYS A 68 6.48 -8.63 10.26
C CYS A 68 7.31 -9.16 11.45
N LYS A 69 8.64 -9.05 11.37
CA LYS A 69 9.51 -9.55 12.44
C LYS A 69 9.53 -8.61 13.65
N GLY A 70 9.82 -9.17 14.83
CA GLY A 70 9.80 -8.44 16.10
C GLY A 70 11.05 -7.57 16.39
N ASP A 71 12.08 -7.66 15.55
CA ASP A 71 13.29 -6.82 15.59
C ASP A 71 13.06 -5.41 15.00
N ASN A 72 11.87 -5.16 14.45
CA ASN A 72 11.49 -3.87 13.91
C ASN A 72 11.27 -2.82 15.01
N ASN A 73 11.84 -1.62 14.80
CA ASN A 73 11.47 -0.45 15.60
C ASN A 73 10.04 0.03 15.29
N ALA A 74 9.48 0.91 16.12
CA ALA A 74 8.07 1.34 15.99
C ALA A 74 7.69 1.83 14.58
N CYS A 75 8.58 2.58 13.92
CA CYS A 75 8.39 3.01 12.54
C CYS A 75 8.41 1.82 11.56
N ALA A 76 9.42 0.96 11.63
CA ALA A 76 9.56 -0.21 10.77
C ALA A 76 8.36 -1.17 10.92
N ALA A 77 7.90 -1.40 12.16
CA ALA A 77 6.77 -2.26 12.45
C ALA A 77 5.47 -1.68 11.86
N SER A 78 5.26 -0.36 12.03
CA SER A 78 4.08 0.32 11.47
C SER A 78 4.06 0.24 9.94
N VAL A 79 5.19 0.53 9.29
CA VAL A 79 5.29 0.47 7.82
C VAL A 79 5.10 -0.96 7.31
N CYS A 80 5.72 -1.94 7.97
CA CYS A 80 5.57 -3.34 7.63
C CYS A 80 4.11 -3.80 7.72
N ASP A 81 3.39 -3.43 8.77
CA ASP A 81 1.98 -3.79 8.91
C ASP A 81 1.09 -3.09 7.87
N CYS A 82 1.39 -1.83 7.53
CA CYS A 82 0.70 -1.14 6.42
C CYS A 82 0.86 -1.93 5.12
N ASP A 83 2.09 -2.30 4.76
CA ASP A 83 2.40 -3.03 3.52
C ASP A 83 1.84 -4.45 3.53
N ARG A 84 1.88 -5.12 4.69
CA ARG A 84 1.30 -6.45 4.90
C ARG A 84 -0.20 -6.45 4.63
N LEU A 85 -0.94 -5.53 5.24
CA LEU A 85 -2.38 -5.43 5.08
C LEU A 85 -2.76 -5.05 3.64
N ALA A 86 -2.01 -4.14 3.02
CA ALA A 86 -2.22 -3.79 1.62
C ALA A 86 -2.00 -4.99 0.70
N ALA A 87 -0.92 -5.76 0.89
CA ALA A 87 -0.66 -6.96 0.10
C ALA A 87 -1.77 -8.02 0.24
N ILE A 88 -2.29 -8.24 1.45
CA ILE A 88 -3.44 -9.13 1.69
C ILE A 88 -4.68 -8.61 0.97
N CYS A 89 -4.94 -7.30 1.05
CA CYS A 89 -6.09 -6.66 0.41
C CYS A 89 -6.02 -6.80 -1.11
N PHE A 90 -4.85 -6.54 -1.71
CA PHE A 90 -4.61 -6.68 -3.14
C PHE A 90 -4.77 -8.12 -3.64
N ALA A 91 -4.40 -9.12 -2.83
CA ALA A 91 -4.60 -10.53 -3.18
C ALA A 91 -6.09 -10.93 -3.21
N GLY A 92 -6.94 -10.22 -2.48
CA GLY A 92 -8.39 -10.45 -2.44
C GLY A 92 -9.22 -9.56 -3.37
N ALA A 93 -8.65 -8.47 -3.87
CA ALA A 93 -9.36 -7.51 -4.73
C ALA A 93 -9.36 -7.99 -6.20
N PRO A 94 -10.50 -7.92 -6.90
CA PRO A 94 -10.54 -8.17 -8.33
C PRO A 94 -9.76 -7.10 -9.08
N TYR A 95 -8.87 -7.52 -9.98
CA TYR A 95 -8.16 -6.59 -10.86
C TYR A 95 -9.02 -6.27 -12.07
N ASN A 96 -9.35 -5.00 -12.27
CA ASN A 96 -10.05 -4.53 -13.45
C ASN A 96 -9.06 -3.79 -14.36
N ASP A 97 -8.72 -4.38 -15.50
CA ASP A 97 -7.79 -3.79 -16.47
C ASP A 97 -8.27 -2.41 -16.95
N ASN A 98 -9.57 -2.15 -16.98
CA ASN A 98 -10.12 -0.85 -17.36
C ASN A 98 -9.85 0.24 -16.33
N ASN A 99 -9.48 -0.16 -15.10
CA ASN A 99 -9.10 0.74 -14.02
C ASN A 99 -7.60 1.05 -13.99
N TYR A 100 -6.83 0.43 -14.89
CA TYR A 100 -5.41 0.71 -15.07
C TYR A 100 -5.22 1.97 -15.92
N ASN A 101 -4.46 2.95 -15.38
CA ASN A 101 -4.08 4.19 -16.06
C ASN A 101 -5.26 5.06 -16.57
N ILE A 102 -6.40 5.08 -15.85
CA ILE A 102 -7.53 5.99 -16.16
C ILE A 102 -7.16 7.46 -15.95
N ASP A 103 -7.66 8.35 -16.82
CA ASP A 103 -7.59 9.80 -16.61
C ASP A 103 -8.41 10.26 -15.40
N LEU A 104 -7.68 10.63 -14.35
CA LEU A 104 -8.19 11.01 -13.03
C LEU A 104 -8.99 12.30 -13.03
N LYS A 105 -8.69 13.20 -13.98
CA LYS A 105 -9.45 14.45 -14.11
C LYS A 105 -10.88 14.21 -14.57
N ALA A 106 -11.15 13.06 -15.20
CA ALA A 106 -12.47 12.73 -15.72
C ALA A 106 -13.36 11.96 -14.72
N ARG A 107 -12.78 11.31 -13.70
CA ARG A 107 -13.53 10.38 -12.83
C ARG A 107 -13.34 10.57 -11.33
N CYS A 108 -12.36 11.36 -10.89
CA CYS A 108 -12.22 11.78 -9.50
C CYS A 108 -12.78 13.21 -9.36
N GLN A 109 -14.08 13.31 -9.09
CA GLN A 109 -14.73 14.49 -8.54
C GLN A 109 -15.30 14.14 -7.15
#